data_AF-A0A1G4V8J1-F1
#
_entry.id   AF-A0A1G4V8J1-F1
#
_cell.length_a   1.000
_cell.length_b   1.000
_cell.length_c   1.000
_cell.angle_alpha   90.00
_cell.angle_beta   90.00
_cell.angle_gamma   90.00
#
_symmetry.space_group_name_H-M   'P 1'
#
loop_
_entity.id
_entity.type
_entity.pdbx_description
1 polymer ?
#
loop_
_entity_poly.entity_id
_entity_poly.type
_entity_poly.pdbx_seq_one_letter_code
_entity_poly.pdbx_strand_id
1 'polypeptide(L)'
;MKQIFKKVTAFLGLWFFYLVVVSFSSNNIVVLYQYDKGVFEFNKETGGLTTKFYKDKFKEDEADNVVIRIFDGQKKYLGSEKISRSQKFIELNSKYLKLAQKDSRDALGEKNYKIIRVKSGEKYDFYYLLSKACSSFDVGNTECLSSSGGWVHAGIDNPRIEISINDIIVHDKIVVCK
;
A
#
# COMPACT_ATOMS: atom_id res chain seq x y z
N MET A 1 21.48 -36.24 -53.57
CA MET A 1 21.36 -36.48 -52.11
C MET A 1 22.58 -35.89 -51.40
N LYS A 2 22.37 -35.20 -50.25
CA LYS A 2 23.39 -34.78 -49.25
C LYS A 2 24.03 -33.38 -49.27
N GLN A 3 23.48 -32.33 -49.90
CA GLN A 3 24.05 -30.98 -49.71
C GLN A 3 23.09 -29.79 -49.49
N ILE A 4 21.78 -30.00 -49.35
CA ILE A 4 20.83 -28.90 -49.08
C ILE A 4 20.36 -28.88 -47.61
N PHE A 5 20.58 -29.96 -46.85
CA PHE A 5 20.05 -30.13 -45.49
C PHE A 5 20.92 -29.58 -44.34
N LYS A 6 21.98 -28.79 -44.62
CA LYS A 6 22.87 -28.24 -43.57
C LYS A 6 22.66 -26.76 -43.23
N LYS A 7 21.82 -26.02 -43.97
CA LYS A 7 21.59 -24.60 -43.70
C LYS A 7 20.32 -24.28 -42.89
N VAL A 8 19.42 -25.25 -42.69
CA VAL A 8 18.12 -24.99 -42.03
C VAL A 8 18.18 -25.18 -40.51
N THR A 9 19.17 -25.91 -39.97
CA THR A 9 19.26 -26.18 -38.53
C THR A 9 19.97 -25.12 -37.71
N ALA A 10 20.74 -24.21 -38.32
CA ALA A 10 21.39 -23.10 -37.60
C ALA A 10 20.44 -21.92 -37.31
N PHE A 11 19.34 -21.80 -38.04
CA PHE A 11 18.42 -20.65 -37.93
C PHE A 11 17.35 -20.83 -36.84
N LEU A 12 17.03 -22.08 -36.48
CA LEU A 12 16.04 -22.41 -35.43
C LEU A 12 16.62 -22.34 -34.01
N GLY A 13 17.93 -22.56 -33.84
CA GLY A 13 18.59 -22.49 -32.53
C GLY A 13 18.78 -21.06 -32.01
N LEU A 14 18.91 -20.08 -32.91
CA LEU A 14 19.11 -18.67 -32.54
C LEU A 14 17.80 -17.98 -32.13
N TRP A 15 16.65 -18.41 -32.67
CA TRP A 15 15.34 -17.89 -32.27
C TRP A 15 14.91 -18.38 -30.88
N PHE A 16 15.29 -19.59 -30.49
CA PHE A 16 15.02 -20.09 -29.14
C PHE A 16 15.84 -19.35 -28.06
N PHE A 17 17.07 -18.93 -28.38
CA PHE A 17 17.86 -18.11 -27.45
C PHE A 17 17.33 -16.68 -27.32
N TYR A 18 16.70 -16.13 -28.35
CA TYR A 18 16.06 -14.81 -28.27
C TYR A 18 14.73 -14.85 -27.49
N LEU A 19 14.05 -16.00 -27.46
CA LEU A 19 12.80 -16.16 -26.72
C LEU A 19 13.00 -16.46 -25.22
N VAL A 20 14.21 -16.83 -24.79
CA VAL A 20 14.55 -17.06 -23.38
C VAL A 20 15.08 -15.80 -22.68
N VAL A 21 15.45 -14.75 -23.42
CA VAL A 21 16.04 -13.52 -22.84
C VAL A 21 15.00 -12.39 -22.63
N VAL A 22 13.75 -12.58 -23.03
CA VAL A 22 12.67 -11.59 -22.82
C VAL A 22 11.54 -12.32 -22.10
N SER A 23 11.49 -12.40 -20.76
CA SER A 23 10.84 -11.37 -19.95
C SER A 23 10.98 -11.67 -18.44
N PHE A 24 12.19 -11.74 -17.88
CA PHE A 24 12.37 -11.54 -16.44
C PHE A 24 12.63 -10.07 -16.13
N SER A 25 11.80 -9.17 -16.69
CA SER A 25 11.60 -7.86 -16.07
C SER A 25 10.63 -8.10 -14.91
N SER A 26 11.17 -8.60 -13.81
CA SER A 26 10.49 -8.51 -12.52
C SER A 26 10.37 -7.03 -12.21
N ASN A 27 9.28 -6.40 -12.67
CA ASN A 27 8.96 -5.04 -12.27
C ASN A 27 8.81 -5.06 -10.74
N ASN A 28 9.84 -4.57 -10.06
CA ASN A 28 9.89 -4.45 -8.61
C ASN A 28 8.95 -3.35 -8.12
N ILE A 29 8.46 -2.50 -9.02
CA ILE A 29 7.51 -1.43 -8.75
C ILE A 29 6.06 -1.94 -8.90
N VAL A 30 5.23 -1.65 -7.90
CA VAL A 30 3.79 -1.89 -7.89
C VAL A 30 3.09 -0.54 -7.79
N VAL A 31 2.21 -0.22 -8.73
CA VAL A 31 1.32 0.94 -8.60
C VAL A 31 0.25 0.61 -7.57
N LEU A 32 0.22 1.35 -6.46
CA LEU A 32 -0.77 1.18 -5.40
C LEU A 32 -2.07 1.91 -5.72
N TYR A 33 -1.95 3.12 -6.26
CA TYR A 33 -3.07 3.97 -6.64
C TYR A 33 -2.62 4.99 -7.69
N GLN A 34 -3.48 5.23 -8.68
CA GLN A 34 -3.28 6.26 -9.69
C GLN A 34 -4.59 7.00 -9.89
N TYR A 35 -4.50 8.33 -9.93
CA TYR A 35 -5.61 9.22 -10.23
C TYR A 35 -5.13 10.33 -11.17
N ASP A 36 -6.04 11.24 -11.52
CA ASP A 36 -5.79 12.31 -12.49
C ASP A 36 -4.63 13.23 -12.10
N LYS A 37 -4.40 13.46 -10.80
CA LYS A 37 -3.34 14.36 -10.32
C LYS A 37 -2.07 13.67 -9.81
N GLY A 38 -2.02 12.35 -9.77
CA GLY A 38 -0.82 11.66 -9.27
C GLY A 38 -0.85 10.14 -9.25
N VAL A 39 0.29 9.56 -8.86
CA VAL A 39 0.50 8.12 -8.74
C VAL A 39 1.32 7.79 -7.50
N PHE A 40 0.95 6.69 -6.85
CA PHE A 40 1.60 6.11 -5.69
C PHE A 40 2.18 4.76 -6.08
N GLU A 41 3.49 4.61 -5.95
CA GLU A 41 4.27 3.45 -6.39
C GLU A 41 5.04 2.85 -5.21
N PHE A 42 5.03 1.53 -5.08
CA PHE A 42 5.81 0.81 -4.08
C PHE A 42 6.86 -0.07 -4.76
N ASN A 43 8.13 0.12 -4.38
CA ASN A 43 9.22 -0.74 -4.79
C ASN A 43 9.36 -1.90 -3.80
N LYS A 44 9.03 -3.11 -4.25
CA LYS A 44 9.11 -4.36 -3.47
C LYS A 44 10.53 -4.74 -3.05
N GLU A 45 11.53 -4.33 -3.82
CA GLU A 45 12.94 -4.64 -3.55
C GLU A 45 13.50 -3.74 -2.45
N THR A 46 13.22 -2.44 -2.53
CA THR A 46 13.71 -1.47 -1.54
C THR A 46 12.75 -1.27 -0.36
N GLY A 47 11.53 -1.81 -0.45
CA GLY A 47 10.43 -1.50 0.48
C GLY A 47 9.99 -0.04 0.40
N GLY A 48 10.30 0.66 -0.68
CA GLY A 48 10.17 2.10 -0.76
C GLY A 48 8.87 2.59 -1.41
N LEU A 49 8.22 3.59 -0.82
CA LEU A 49 7.05 4.25 -1.42
C LEU A 49 7.47 5.55 -2.10
N THR A 50 7.16 5.65 -3.39
CA THR A 50 7.35 6.85 -4.22
C THR A 50 5.99 7.44 -4.56
N THR A 51 5.89 8.77 -4.51
CA THR A 51 4.71 9.51 -4.94
C THR A 51 5.10 10.49 -6.04
N LYS A 52 4.27 10.61 -7.07
CA LYS A 52 4.44 11.59 -8.15
C LYS A 52 3.14 12.35 -8.31
N PHE A 53 3.22 13.67 -8.33
CA PHE A 53 2.07 14.55 -8.52
C PHE A 53 2.25 15.40 -9.76
N TYR A 54 1.18 15.58 -10.52
CA TYR A 54 1.14 16.32 -11.77
C TYR A 54 0.58 17.72 -11.49
N LYS A 55 1.48 18.70 -11.31
CA LYS A 55 1.09 20.07 -10.92
C LYS A 55 0.11 20.72 -11.89
N ASP A 56 0.25 20.44 -13.17
CA ASP A 56 -0.62 20.92 -14.25
C ASP A 56 -2.08 20.42 -14.12
N LYS A 57 -2.34 19.47 -13.22
CA LYS A 57 -3.66 18.92 -12.94
C LYS A 57 -4.35 19.56 -11.74
N PHE A 58 -3.68 20.46 -11.03
CA PHE A 58 -4.28 21.24 -9.94
C PHE A 58 -4.68 22.63 -10.44
N LYS A 59 -5.89 23.08 -10.06
CA LYS A 59 -6.26 24.50 -10.19
C LYS A 59 -5.45 25.36 -9.22
N GLU A 60 -5.40 26.67 -9.47
CA GLU A 60 -4.57 27.64 -8.74
C GLU A 60 -4.76 27.57 -7.21
N ASP A 61 -6.01 27.43 -6.75
CA ASP A 61 -6.37 27.32 -5.32
C ASP A 61 -6.75 25.90 -4.89
N GLU A 62 -6.41 24.89 -5.69
CA GLU A 62 -6.75 23.49 -5.39
C GLU A 62 -5.57 22.79 -4.71
N ALA A 63 -5.86 22.14 -3.60
CA ALA A 63 -4.94 21.27 -2.90
C ALA A 63 -5.65 19.98 -2.45
N ASP A 64 -4.92 18.87 -2.51
CA ASP A 64 -5.29 17.59 -1.93
C ASP A 64 -4.48 17.35 -0.65
N ASN A 65 -5.17 17.04 0.44
CA ASN A 65 -4.52 16.52 1.64
C ASN A 65 -4.28 15.03 1.47
N VAL A 66 -3.01 14.61 1.52
CA VAL A 66 -2.61 13.21 1.36
C VAL A 66 -2.10 12.68 2.70
N VAL A 67 -2.67 11.54 3.14
CA VAL A 67 -2.23 10.81 4.32
C VAL A 67 -1.79 9.41 3.91
N ILE A 68 -0.57 9.03 4.31
CA ILE A 68 -0.04 7.68 4.07
C ILE A 68 0.27 7.04 5.43
N ARG A 69 -0.21 5.80 5.62
CA ARG A 69 0.06 5.00 6.82
C ARG A 69 0.56 3.62 6.45
N ILE A 70 1.59 3.16 7.16
CA ILE A 70 2.21 1.87 6.91
C ILE A 70 2.25 1.06 8.20
N PHE A 71 1.72 -0.16 8.12
CA PHE A 71 1.57 -1.08 9.24
C PHE A 71 2.39 -2.34 8.99
N ASP A 72 3.01 -2.88 10.05
CA ASP A 72 3.86 -4.08 10.02
C ASP A 72 3.08 -5.41 10.01
N GLY A 73 1.75 -5.34 9.89
CA GLY A 73 0.88 -6.52 9.88
C GLY A 73 0.71 -7.20 11.24
N GLN A 74 1.42 -6.79 12.29
CA GLN A 74 1.27 -7.36 13.63
C GLN A 74 -0.09 -6.97 14.22
N LYS A 75 -0.98 -7.96 14.30
CA LYS A 75 -2.32 -7.80 14.88
C LYS A 75 -2.27 -8.06 16.37
N LYS A 76 -2.77 -7.11 17.15
CA LYS A 76 -3.00 -7.29 18.59
C LYS A 76 -4.49 -7.42 18.86
N TYR A 77 -4.86 -8.51 19.52
CA TYR A 77 -6.26 -8.84 19.80
C TYR A 77 -6.83 -7.94 20.89
N LEU A 78 -8.05 -7.46 20.68
CA LEU A 78 -8.77 -6.60 21.63
C LEU A 78 -10.01 -7.26 22.23
N GLY A 79 -10.57 -8.27 21.56
CA GLY A 79 -11.80 -8.93 22.00
C GLY A 79 -12.67 -9.39 20.83
N SER A 80 -13.82 -9.99 21.16
CA SER A 80 -14.79 -10.46 20.17
C SER A 80 -16.22 -10.11 20.57
N GLU A 81 -17.05 -9.77 19.58
CA GLU A 81 -18.47 -9.46 19.79
C GLU A 81 -19.36 -10.18 18.78
N LYS A 82 -20.57 -10.58 19.22
CA LYS A 82 -21.66 -10.92 18.30
C LYS A 82 -22.31 -9.62 17.86
N ILE A 83 -22.22 -9.28 16.58
CA ILE A 83 -22.80 -8.04 16.07
C ILE A 83 -24.28 -8.29 15.80
N SER A 84 -25.13 -7.68 16.61
CA SER A 84 -26.57 -7.68 16.38
C SER A 84 -26.94 -6.69 15.27
N ARG A 85 -28.15 -6.83 14.72
CA ARG A 85 -28.67 -5.93 13.66
C ARG A 85 -28.75 -4.45 14.11
N SER A 86 -28.82 -4.19 15.42
CA SER A 86 -28.92 -2.84 15.98
C SER A 86 -27.58 -2.22 16.37
N GLN A 87 -26.52 -3.01 16.51
CA GLN A 87 -25.20 -2.49 16.85
C GLN A 87 -24.57 -1.79 15.65
N LYS A 88 -24.25 -0.51 15.81
CA LYS A 88 -23.54 0.26 14.80
C LYS A 88 -22.04 -0.03 14.90
N PHE A 89 -21.44 -0.42 13.78
CA PHE A 89 -19.99 -0.62 13.68
C PHE A 89 -19.16 0.60 14.12
N ILE A 90 -19.73 1.81 14.00
CA ILE A 90 -19.10 3.05 14.47
C ILE A 90 -18.87 3.01 15.97
N GLU A 91 -19.88 2.60 16.75
CA GLU A 91 -19.80 2.51 18.21
C GLU A 91 -18.77 1.44 18.65
N LEU A 92 -18.77 0.29 17.96
CA LEU A 92 -17.79 -0.77 18.20
C LEU A 92 -16.37 -0.29 17.86
N ASN A 93 -16.17 0.40 16.74
CA ASN A 93 -14.85 0.97 16.42
C ASN A 93 -14.39 1.96 17.48
N SER A 94 -15.24 2.87 17.94
CA SER A 94 -14.88 3.83 18.99
C SER A 94 -14.52 3.13 20.31
N LYS A 95 -15.27 2.08 20.68
CA LYS A 95 -14.93 1.24 21.85
C LYS A 95 -13.54 0.60 21.71
N TYR A 96 -13.29 -0.06 20.58
CA TYR A 96 -12.03 -0.79 20.36
C TYR A 96 -10.83 0.13 20.13
N LEU A 97 -11.04 1.33 19.58
CA LEU A 97 -10.00 2.35 19.49
C LEU A 97 -9.53 2.78 20.88
N LYS A 98 -10.45 3.03 21.82
CA LYS A 98 -10.11 3.36 23.22
C LYS A 98 -9.32 2.23 23.89
N LEU A 99 -9.68 0.98 23.62
CA LEU A 99 -8.94 -0.18 24.15
C LEU A 99 -7.52 -0.26 23.57
N ALA A 100 -7.36 -0.04 22.26
CA ALA A 100 -6.04 -0.01 21.61
C ALA A 100 -5.15 1.11 22.18
N GLN A 101 -5.71 2.31 22.38
CA GLN A 101 -5.02 3.45 22.98
C GLN A 101 -4.57 3.16 24.41
N LYS A 102 -5.37 2.45 25.20
CA LYS A 102 -5.02 2.06 26.57
C LYS A 102 -3.93 0.99 26.61
N ASP A 103 -3.98 0.03 25.70
CA ASP A 103 -3.01 -1.08 25.60
C ASP A 103 -1.62 -0.58 25.19
N SER A 104 -1.57 0.36 24.25
CA SER A 104 -0.33 0.92 23.74
C SER A 104 0.00 2.23 24.48
N ARG A 105 0.73 2.10 25.60
CA ARG A 105 1.16 3.20 26.48
C ARG A 105 1.90 4.35 25.75
N ASP A 106 2.45 4.09 24.56
CA ASP A 106 3.37 5.01 23.87
C ASP A 106 2.86 5.56 22.52
N ALA A 107 1.66 5.18 22.04
CA ALA A 107 1.21 5.63 20.73
C ALA A 107 0.31 6.88 20.79
N LEU A 108 0.94 7.99 20.42
CA LEU A 108 0.40 9.35 20.37
C LEU A 108 -0.62 9.50 19.24
N GLY A 109 -1.91 9.31 19.56
CA GLY A 109 -3.04 9.75 18.72
C GLY A 109 -3.68 8.69 17.83
N GLU A 110 -4.93 8.98 17.43
CA GLU A 110 -5.80 8.07 16.66
C GLU A 110 -5.21 7.66 15.31
N LYS A 111 -4.35 8.51 14.72
CA LYS A 111 -3.71 8.27 13.42
C LYS A 111 -2.79 7.05 13.42
N ASN A 112 -2.30 6.63 14.59
CA ASN A 112 -1.35 5.52 14.71
C ASN A 112 -2.01 4.14 14.76
N TYR A 113 -3.33 4.08 14.88
CA TYR A 113 -4.03 2.80 15.02
C TYR A 113 -4.93 2.52 13.82
N LYS A 114 -5.07 1.24 13.53
CA LYS A 114 -6.10 0.74 12.63
C LYS A 114 -6.83 -0.43 13.26
N ILE A 115 -8.12 -0.26 13.50
CA ILE A 115 -8.99 -1.35 13.96
C ILE A 115 -9.33 -2.24 12.78
N ILE A 116 -8.99 -3.52 12.90
CA ILE A 116 -9.32 -4.57 11.94
C ILE A 116 -10.34 -5.49 12.58
N ARG A 117 -11.30 -5.93 11.76
CA ARG A 117 -12.37 -6.84 12.15
C ARG A 117 -12.25 -8.09 11.30
N VAL A 118 -12.32 -9.25 11.94
CA VAL A 118 -12.30 -10.55 11.27
C VAL A 118 -13.55 -11.30 11.66
N LYS A 119 -14.34 -11.72 10.68
CA LYS A 119 -15.53 -12.53 10.95
C LYS A 119 -15.09 -13.96 11.32
N SER A 120 -15.58 -14.44 12.46
CA SER A 120 -15.29 -15.77 13.00
C SER A 120 -16.62 -16.41 13.42
N GLY A 121 -17.21 -17.16 12.49
CA GLY A 121 -18.57 -17.70 12.64
C GLY A 121 -19.63 -16.60 12.79
N GLU A 122 -20.32 -16.58 13.93
CA GLU A 122 -21.33 -15.57 14.30
C GLU A 122 -20.76 -14.32 14.97
N LYS A 123 -19.45 -14.30 15.23
CA LYS A 123 -18.76 -13.21 15.93
C LYS A 123 -17.84 -12.45 14.98
N TYR A 124 -17.44 -11.27 15.44
CA TYR A 124 -16.33 -10.52 14.90
C TYR A 124 -15.25 -10.41 15.96
N ASP A 125 -14.05 -10.84 15.59
CA ASP A 125 -12.84 -10.62 16.35
C ASP A 125 -12.25 -9.27 15.97
N PHE A 126 -11.93 -8.47 16.97
CA PHE A 126 -11.37 -7.14 16.83
C PHE A 126 -9.89 -7.15 17.17
N TYR A 127 -9.12 -6.56 16.28
CA TYR A 127 -7.68 -6.38 16.41
C TYR A 127 -7.33 -4.92 16.18
N TYR A 128 -6.17 -4.50 16.67
CA TYR A 128 -5.51 -3.29 16.17
C TYR A 128 -4.19 -3.61 15.49
N LEU A 129 -3.86 -2.81 14.48
CA LEU A 129 -2.51 -2.63 13.97
C LEU A 129 -1.96 -1.30 14.47
N LEU A 130 -0.66 -1.28 14.77
CA LEU A 130 0.08 -0.05 15.03
C LEU A 130 0.80 0.38 13.76
N SER A 131 0.63 1.64 13.35
CA SER A 131 1.38 2.19 12.23
C SER A 131 2.84 2.32 12.64
N LYS A 132 3.74 1.79 11.82
CA LYS A 132 5.18 2.07 11.93
C LYS A 132 5.55 3.43 11.38
N ALA A 133 4.72 3.93 10.47
CA ALA A 133 4.91 5.22 9.83
C ALA A 133 3.57 5.85 9.48
N CYS A 134 3.50 7.16 9.63
CA CYS A 134 2.38 7.99 9.24
C CYS A 134 2.94 9.32 8.72
N SER A 135 2.40 9.79 7.60
CA SER A 135 2.68 11.13 7.08
C SER A 135 1.44 11.75 6.51
N SER A 136 1.39 13.08 6.60
CA SER A 136 0.29 13.92 6.15
C SER A 136 0.92 15.14 5.50
N PHE A 137 0.52 15.45 4.27
CA PHE A 137 1.02 16.62 3.55
C PHE A 137 -0.04 17.08 2.54
N ASP A 138 -0.05 18.38 2.25
CA ASP A 138 -0.91 18.96 1.24
C ASP A 138 -0.15 19.05 -0.09
N VAL A 139 -0.84 18.79 -1.20
CA VAL A 139 -0.29 18.89 -2.55
C VAL A 139 -1.22 19.75 -3.39
N GLY A 140 -0.69 20.81 -3.98
CA GLY A 140 -1.45 21.72 -4.83
C GLY A 140 -0.60 22.36 -5.92
N ASN A 141 -1.18 23.33 -6.61
CA ASN A 141 -0.48 24.09 -7.65
C ASN A 141 0.58 25.06 -7.05
N THR A 142 0.33 25.58 -5.84
CA THR A 142 1.04 26.73 -5.27
C THR A 142 2.30 26.41 -4.45
N GLU A 143 2.73 25.16 -4.33
CA GLU A 143 3.94 24.82 -3.56
C GLU A 143 4.95 23.96 -4.33
N CYS A 144 6.22 24.38 -4.34
CA CYS A 144 7.35 23.55 -4.71
C CYS A 144 7.65 22.53 -3.60
N LEU A 145 6.76 21.56 -3.42
CA LEU A 145 7.14 20.31 -2.78
C LEU A 145 7.77 19.42 -3.84
N SER A 146 9.04 19.70 -4.18
CA SER A 146 9.94 18.66 -4.64
C SER A 146 10.22 17.73 -3.45
N SER A 147 9.21 16.98 -2.99
CA SER A 147 9.46 15.87 -2.09
C SER A 147 9.98 14.72 -2.94
N SER A 148 11.27 14.79 -3.27
CA SER A 148 12.10 13.62 -3.60
C SER A 148 12.29 12.72 -2.36
N GLY A 149 11.29 12.66 -1.48
CA GLY A 149 11.27 11.86 -0.27
C GLY A 149 10.66 10.52 -0.60
N GLY A 150 11.39 9.68 -1.32
CA GLY A 150 11.08 8.26 -1.35
C GLY A 150 11.07 7.76 0.09
N TRP A 151 9.94 7.27 0.55
CA TRP A 151 9.89 6.55 1.83
C TRP A 151 10.75 5.31 1.65
N VAL A 152 11.63 5.02 2.60
CA VAL A 152 12.32 3.73 2.68
C VAL A 152 11.81 3.05 3.93
N HIS A 153 10.97 2.02 3.78
CA HIS A 153 10.65 1.16 4.91
C HIS A 153 11.70 0.07 5.01
N ALA A 154 12.71 0.29 5.86
CA ALA A 154 13.61 -0.78 6.24
C ALA A 154 12.89 -1.81 7.13
N GLY A 155 12.72 -3.04 6.64
CA GLY A 155 12.52 -4.22 7.49
C GLY A 155 11.07 -4.64 7.81
N ILE A 156 10.07 -4.29 6.99
CA ILE A 156 8.70 -4.83 7.13
C ILE A 156 8.41 -5.82 6.01
N ASP A 157 8.20 -7.08 6.38
CA ASP A 157 7.71 -8.10 5.45
C ASP A 157 6.22 -7.92 5.20
N ASN A 158 5.87 -7.70 3.94
CA ASN A 158 4.49 -7.54 3.47
C ASN A 158 3.70 -6.41 4.18
N PRO A 159 4.12 -5.14 4.04
CA PRO A 159 3.46 -4.03 4.72
C PRO A 159 2.00 -3.88 4.29
N ARG A 160 1.12 -3.57 5.24
CA ARG A 160 -0.20 -3.00 4.90
C ARG A 160 -0.03 -1.51 4.70
N ILE A 161 -0.35 -1.03 3.52
CA ILE A 161 -0.26 0.38 3.16
C ILE A 161 -1.67 0.93 3.06
N GLU A 162 -1.91 2.06 3.70
CA GLU A 162 -3.13 2.83 3.58
C GLU A 162 -2.79 4.22 3.02
N ILE A 163 -3.55 4.65 2.02
CA ILE A 163 -3.44 5.98 1.42
C ILE A 163 -4.83 6.60 1.47
N SER A 164 -4.88 7.83 1.99
CA SER A 164 -6.09 8.66 2.02
C SER A 164 -5.82 9.97 1.30
N ILE A 165 -6.82 10.43 0.55
CA ILE A 165 -6.82 11.74 -0.12
C ILE A 165 -8.08 12.46 0.33
N ASN A 166 -7.94 13.66 0.91
CA ASN A 166 -9.04 14.45 1.45
C ASN A 166 -9.95 13.63 2.38
N ASP A 167 -9.32 12.92 3.34
CA ASP A 167 -9.96 12.00 4.30
C ASP A 167 -10.65 10.76 3.71
N ILE A 168 -10.56 10.54 2.39
CA ILE A 168 -11.11 9.36 1.72
C ILE A 168 -9.99 8.33 1.54
N ILE A 169 -10.17 7.14 2.10
CA ILE A 169 -9.25 6.01 1.90
C ILE A 169 -9.35 5.53 0.44
N VAL A 170 -8.29 5.75 -0.34
CA VAL A 170 -8.18 5.36 -1.76
C VAL A 170 -7.40 4.06 -1.95
N HIS A 171 -6.56 3.68 -0.98
CA HIS A 171 -5.84 2.42 -0.97
C HIS A 171 -5.77 1.86 0.46
N ASP A 172 -5.99 0.55 0.61
CA ASP A 172 -5.84 -0.14 1.89
C ASP A 172 -5.60 -1.64 1.67
N LYS A 173 -4.35 -2.02 1.38
CA LYS A 173 -4.01 -3.42 1.08
C LYS A 173 -2.64 -3.81 1.64
N ILE A 174 -2.46 -5.12 1.80
CA ILE A 174 -1.15 -5.72 2.05
C ILE A 174 -0.42 -5.78 0.71
N VAL A 175 0.80 -5.26 0.66
CA VAL A 175 1.69 -5.37 -0.49
C VAL A 175 2.60 -6.56 -0.29
N VAL A 176 2.62 -7.50 -1.22
CA VAL A 176 3.43 -8.72 -1.09
C VAL A 176 4.84 -8.45 -1.63
N CYS A 177 5.84 -8.50 -0.74
CA CYS A 177 7.25 -8.50 -1.09
C CYS A 177 7.66 -9.96 -1.40
N LYS A 178 8.25 -10.21 -2.58
CA LYS A 178 8.73 -11.54 -2.99
C LYS A 178 10.23 -11.51 -3.13
#